data_AF-A0A401NNF5-F1
#
_entry.id   AF-A0A401NNF5-F1
#
_cell.length_a   1.000
_cell.length_b   1.000
_cell.length_c   1.000
_cell.angle_alpha   90.00
_cell.angle_beta   90.00
_cell.angle_gamma   90.00
#
_symmetry.space_group_name_H-M   'P 1'
#
loop_
_entity.id
_entity.type
_entity.pdbx_description
1 polymer ?
#
loop_
_entity_poly.entity_id
_entity_poly.type
_entity_poly.pdbx_seq_one_letter_code
_entity_poly.pdbx_strand_id
1 'polypeptide(L)'
;MVIGKQEQKRRKLLEQLVSLRADIQQLDENTDREQQDIEEQALRETRERLQDLKDRNVLLKAFLQRAVSQRKSLQEQSKRVDDRLHVFRHIGSKADQGVGVGSASDGMLWCGSGQEPEVLQDVRGSCFTRFGLLKSLYDEQENVQGGNGDGGRDLRNASYHQWLNQIEGINATHPANHILAAMESLAAENKKELMELQSRVDVVKDMEALRFSYSSFHLQDVSEPPPVLRSVKSLLEDGWRDCEVRAVEKIGAIRRDKAMGSRLTLLSWEFKLLMEEQYGHDSVLLNAVRSDPTPLRSNNC
;
A
#
# COMPACT_ATOMS: atom_id res chain seq x y z
N MET A 1 -53.21 -108.08 -77.32
CA MET A 1 -52.87 -106.64 -77.17
C MET A 1 -53.51 -105.92 -75.97
N VAL A 2 -54.55 -106.45 -75.32
CA VAL A 2 -55.28 -105.73 -74.24
C VAL A 2 -54.58 -105.81 -72.87
N ILE A 3 -53.91 -106.92 -72.56
CA ILE A 3 -53.26 -107.16 -71.25
C ILE A 3 -52.05 -106.22 -71.03
N GLY A 4 -51.24 -105.97 -72.05
CA GLY A 4 -50.09 -105.06 -71.97
C GLY A 4 -50.46 -103.59 -71.72
N LYS A 5 -51.61 -103.11 -72.22
CA LYS A 5 -52.10 -101.74 -71.96
C LYS A 5 -52.53 -101.53 -70.51
N GLN A 6 -53.07 -102.57 -69.86
CA GLN A 6 -53.56 -102.52 -68.48
C GLN A 6 -52.40 -102.46 -67.49
N GLU A 7 -51.37 -103.29 -67.70
CA GLU A 7 -50.16 -103.30 -66.87
C GLU A 7 -49.37 -101.98 -66.98
N GLN A 8 -49.31 -101.40 -68.18
CA GLN A 8 -48.60 -100.15 -68.42
C GLN A 8 -49.32 -98.95 -67.76
N LYS A 9 -50.66 -98.96 -67.71
CA LYS A 9 -51.44 -98.00 -66.90
C LYS A 9 -51.18 -98.17 -65.42
N ARG A 10 -51.13 -99.41 -64.92
CA ARG A 10 -50.86 -99.71 -63.50
C ARG A 10 -49.46 -99.25 -63.08
N ARG A 11 -48.44 -99.45 -63.93
CA ARG A 11 -47.07 -98.93 -63.68
C ARG A 11 -47.03 -97.41 -63.60
N LYS A 12 -47.65 -96.71 -64.56
CA LYS A 12 -47.74 -95.24 -64.54
C LYS A 12 -48.41 -94.70 -63.28
N LEU A 13 -49.49 -95.34 -62.83
CA LEU A 13 -50.17 -94.94 -61.60
C LEU A 13 -49.29 -95.17 -60.36
N LEU A 14 -48.52 -96.26 -60.33
CA LEU A 14 -47.56 -96.52 -59.23
C LEU A 14 -46.42 -95.50 -59.22
N GLU A 15 -45.87 -95.16 -60.38
CA GLU A 15 -44.84 -94.10 -60.51
C GLU A 15 -45.39 -92.74 -60.04
N GLN A 16 -46.62 -92.38 -60.43
CA GLN A 16 -47.29 -91.17 -59.96
C GLN A 16 -47.51 -91.18 -58.44
N LEU A 17 -47.89 -92.32 -57.86
CA LEU A 17 -48.12 -92.43 -56.42
C LEU A 17 -46.81 -92.27 -55.64
N VAL A 18 -45.71 -92.85 -56.13
CA VAL A 18 -44.38 -92.68 -55.55
C VAL A 18 -43.91 -91.23 -55.68
N SER A 19 -44.08 -90.60 -56.85
CA SER A 19 -43.77 -89.18 -57.06
C SER A 19 -44.55 -88.29 -56.11
N LEU A 20 -45.88 -88.45 -56.03
CA LEU A 20 -46.72 -87.65 -55.14
C LEU A 20 -46.37 -87.84 -53.67
N ARG A 21 -45.95 -89.05 -53.27
CA ARG A 21 -45.50 -89.30 -51.89
C ARG A 21 -44.18 -88.56 -51.59
N ALA A 22 -43.26 -88.52 -52.55
CA ALA A 22 -42.03 -87.73 -52.42
C ALA A 22 -42.34 -86.23 -52.37
N ASP A 23 -43.25 -85.74 -53.21
CA ASP A 23 -43.69 -84.34 -53.20
C ASP A 23 -44.34 -83.95 -51.87
N ILE A 24 -45.20 -84.82 -51.30
CA ILE A 24 -45.80 -84.61 -49.97
C ILE A 24 -44.71 -84.55 -48.91
N GLN A 25 -43.75 -85.48 -48.90
CA GLN A 25 -42.64 -85.46 -47.94
C GLN A 25 -41.81 -84.18 -48.06
N GLN A 26 -41.54 -83.73 -49.29
CA GLN A 26 -40.81 -82.49 -49.52
C GLN A 26 -41.60 -81.25 -49.04
N LEU A 27 -42.92 -81.23 -49.24
CA LEU A 27 -43.78 -80.16 -48.75
C LEU A 27 -43.87 -80.14 -47.23
N ASP A 28 -43.95 -81.31 -46.58
CA ASP A 28 -43.94 -81.42 -45.11
C ASP A 28 -42.60 -80.90 -44.56
N GLU A 29 -41.47 -81.32 -45.12
CA GLU A 29 -40.15 -80.81 -44.71
C GLU A 29 -39.99 -79.31 -44.95
N ASN A 30 -40.54 -78.78 -46.04
CA ASN A 30 -40.51 -77.34 -46.31
C ASN A 30 -41.40 -76.57 -45.35
N THR A 31 -42.58 -77.11 -45.03
CA THR A 31 -43.50 -76.50 -44.04
C THR A 31 -42.86 -76.47 -42.66
N ASP A 32 -42.17 -77.55 -42.25
CA ASP A 32 -41.45 -77.60 -40.98
C ASP A 32 -40.29 -76.60 -40.93
N ARG A 33 -39.54 -76.44 -42.02
CA ARG A 33 -38.47 -75.43 -42.13
C ARG A 33 -39.01 -74.00 -42.05
N GLU A 34 -40.07 -73.71 -42.81
CA GLU A 34 -40.72 -72.40 -42.78
C GLU A 34 -41.27 -72.08 -41.39
N GLN A 35 -41.86 -73.07 -40.70
CA GLN A 35 -42.36 -72.91 -39.34
C GLN A 35 -41.22 -72.63 -38.35
N GLN A 36 -40.08 -73.32 -38.47
CA GLN A 36 -38.89 -73.03 -37.66
C GLN A 36 -38.34 -71.63 -37.91
N ASP A 37 -38.28 -71.19 -39.16
CA ASP A 37 -37.81 -69.84 -39.52
C ASP A 37 -38.74 -68.75 -38.95
N ILE A 38 -40.06 -68.95 -38.99
CA ILE A 38 -41.04 -68.05 -38.39
C ILE A 38 -40.83 -67.96 -36.87
N GLU A 39 -40.63 -69.09 -36.21
CA GLU A 39 -40.41 -69.15 -34.76
C GLU A 39 -39.09 -68.48 -34.35
N GLU A 40 -38.00 -68.76 -35.08
CA GLU A 40 -36.71 -68.11 -34.84
C GLU A 40 -36.79 -66.59 -35.02
N GLN A 41 -37.47 -66.13 -36.07
CA GLN A 41 -37.64 -64.71 -36.33
C GLN A 41 -38.45 -64.04 -35.22
N ALA A 42 -39.55 -64.66 -34.77
CA ALA A 42 -40.34 -64.17 -33.64
C ALA A 42 -39.53 -64.11 -32.34
N LEU A 43 -38.67 -65.11 -32.08
CA LEU A 43 -37.76 -65.12 -30.93
C LEU A 43 -36.70 -64.02 -31.03
N ARG A 44 -36.14 -63.75 -32.21
CA ARG A 44 -35.20 -62.64 -32.42
C ARG A 44 -35.86 -61.30 -32.15
N GLU A 45 -37.04 -61.05 -32.72
CA GLU A 45 -37.77 -59.80 -32.52
C GLU A 45 -38.13 -59.55 -31.05
N THR A 46 -38.60 -60.58 -30.35
CA THR A 46 -38.91 -60.46 -28.91
C THR A 46 -37.67 -60.19 -28.07
N ARG A 47 -36.53 -60.80 -28.41
CA ARG A 47 -35.24 -60.55 -27.75
C ARG A 47 -34.74 -59.12 -27.97
N GLU A 48 -34.85 -58.60 -29.18
CA GLU A 48 -34.48 -57.22 -29.51
C GLU A 48 -35.35 -56.21 -28.75
N ARG A 49 -36.67 -56.42 -28.73
CA ARG A 49 -37.60 -55.59 -27.95
C ARG A 49 -37.29 -55.63 -26.45
N LEU A 50 -36.97 -56.81 -25.91
CA LEU A 50 -36.57 -56.94 -24.51
C LEU A 50 -35.27 -56.20 -24.20
N GLN A 51 -34.31 -56.20 -25.14
CA GLN A 51 -33.06 -55.48 -24.97
C GLN A 51 -33.27 -53.97 -25.02
N ASP A 52 -34.02 -53.45 -25.99
CA ASP A 52 -34.37 -52.02 -26.07
C ASP A 52 -35.12 -51.54 -24.80
N LEU A 53 -36.05 -52.34 -24.28
CA LEU A 53 -36.74 -52.03 -23.03
C LEU A 53 -35.78 -51.98 -21.83
N LYS A 54 -34.79 -52.88 -21.77
CA LYS A 54 -33.76 -52.86 -20.71
C LYS A 54 -32.90 -51.60 -20.81
N ASP A 55 -32.45 -51.26 -22.02
CA ASP A 55 -31.58 -50.11 -22.25
C ASP A 55 -32.31 -48.80 -21.90
N ARG A 56 -33.58 -48.66 -22.31
CA ARG A 56 -34.44 -47.54 -21.92
C ARG A 56 -34.67 -47.48 -20.42
N ASN A 57 -34.85 -48.62 -19.75
CA ASN A 57 -35.03 -48.66 -18.30
C ASN A 57 -33.79 -48.17 -17.55
N VAL A 58 -32.59 -48.54 -18.01
CA VAL A 58 -31.33 -48.04 -17.45
C VAL A 58 -31.22 -46.53 -17.64
N LEU A 59 -31.53 -46.03 -18.83
CA LEU A 59 -31.52 -44.60 -19.11
C LEU A 59 -32.50 -43.83 -18.22
N LEU A 60 -33.74 -44.32 -18.08
CA LEU A 60 -34.75 -43.73 -17.21
C LEU A 60 -34.30 -43.71 -15.74
N LYS A 61 -33.68 -44.78 -15.25
CA LYS A 61 -33.11 -44.83 -13.89
C LYS A 61 -32.02 -43.77 -13.71
N ALA A 62 -31.12 -43.64 -14.67
CA ALA A 62 -30.06 -42.63 -14.63
C ALA A 62 -30.64 -41.19 -14.63
N PHE A 63 -31.64 -40.92 -15.48
CA PHE A 63 -32.34 -39.64 -15.50
C PHE A 63 -33.04 -39.33 -14.18
N LEU A 64 -33.74 -40.31 -13.60
CA LEU A 64 -34.39 -40.14 -12.30
C LEU A 64 -33.38 -39.84 -11.19
N GLN A 65 -32.25 -40.55 -11.16
CA GLN A 65 -31.18 -40.27 -10.20
C GLN A 65 -30.62 -38.86 -10.36
N ARG A 66 -30.36 -38.42 -11.61
CA ARG A 66 -29.91 -37.05 -11.89
C ARG A 66 -30.92 -36.02 -11.43
N ALA A 67 -32.21 -36.22 -11.73
CA ALA A 67 -33.27 -35.30 -11.33
C ALA A 67 -33.39 -35.19 -9.80
N VAL A 68 -33.28 -36.31 -9.07
CA VAL A 68 -33.27 -36.32 -7.60
C VAL A 68 -32.07 -35.54 -7.04
N SER A 69 -30.87 -35.78 -7.57
CA SER A 69 -29.65 -35.07 -7.14
C SER A 69 -29.75 -33.57 -7.43
N GLN A 70 -30.24 -33.18 -8.60
CA GLN A 70 -30.44 -31.78 -8.96
C GLN A 70 -31.48 -31.12 -8.05
N ARG A 71 -32.60 -31.80 -7.77
CA ARG A 71 -33.61 -31.29 -6.84
C ARG A 71 -33.04 -31.08 -5.43
N LYS A 72 -32.24 -32.02 -4.93
CA LYS A 72 -31.55 -31.88 -3.62
C LYS A 72 -30.62 -30.67 -3.61
N SER A 73 -29.81 -30.49 -4.65
CA SER A 73 -28.90 -29.35 -4.76
C SER A 73 -29.65 -28.02 -4.81
N LEU A 74 -30.72 -27.92 -5.59
CA LEU A 74 -31.56 -26.73 -5.64
C LEU A 74 -32.26 -26.45 -4.30
N GLN A 75 -32.70 -27.50 -3.59
CA GLN A 75 -33.30 -27.35 -2.27
C GLN A 75 -32.29 -26.85 -1.24
N GLU A 76 -31.05 -27.31 -1.28
CA GLU A 76 -29.96 -26.82 -0.43
C GLU A 76 -29.63 -25.36 -0.75
N GLN A 77 -29.56 -24.99 -2.03
CA GLN A 77 -29.35 -23.61 -2.45
C GLN A 77 -30.50 -22.70 -2.01
N SER A 78 -31.76 -23.13 -2.16
CA SER A 78 -32.94 -22.40 -1.69
C SER A 78 -32.86 -22.16 -0.20
N LYS A 79 -32.57 -23.21 0.60
CA LYS A 79 -32.41 -23.09 2.04
C LYS A 79 -31.32 -22.07 2.41
N ARG A 80 -30.16 -22.11 1.74
CA ARG A 80 -29.08 -21.13 1.97
C ARG A 80 -29.51 -19.70 1.68
N VAL A 81 -30.33 -19.48 0.65
CA VAL A 81 -30.88 -18.16 0.34
C VAL A 81 -31.87 -17.73 1.42
N ASP A 82 -32.76 -18.63 1.86
CA ASP A 82 -33.73 -18.35 2.92
C ASP A 82 -33.05 -18.00 4.24
N ASP A 83 -32.00 -18.75 4.63
CA ASP A 83 -31.19 -18.48 5.81
C ASP A 83 -30.55 -17.08 5.73
N ARG A 84 -30.01 -16.70 4.56
CA ARG A 84 -29.45 -15.35 4.34
C ARG A 84 -30.50 -14.26 4.38
N LEU A 85 -31.67 -14.49 3.79
CA LEU A 85 -32.79 -13.55 3.84
C LEU A 85 -33.29 -13.35 5.27
N HIS A 86 -33.31 -14.41 6.08
CA HIS A 86 -33.64 -14.32 7.50
C HIS A 86 -32.64 -13.42 8.24
N VAL A 87 -31.33 -13.59 8.01
CA VAL A 87 -30.29 -12.73 8.58
C VAL A 87 -30.49 -11.26 8.15
N PHE A 88 -30.70 -10.99 6.87
CA PHE A 88 -30.92 -9.62 6.40
C PHE A 88 -32.20 -8.99 6.95
N ARG A 89 -33.27 -9.77 7.10
CA ARG A 89 -34.51 -9.29 7.73
C ARG A 89 -34.30 -8.98 9.21
N HIS A 90 -33.51 -9.79 9.91
CA HIS A 90 -33.14 -9.54 11.30
C HIS A 90 -32.33 -8.26 11.45
N ILE A 91 -31.31 -8.06 10.61
CA ILE A 91 -30.52 -6.82 10.57
C ILE A 91 -31.40 -5.61 10.22
N GLY A 92 -32.33 -5.76 9.26
CA GLY A 92 -33.29 -4.71 8.90
C GLY A 92 -34.21 -4.33 10.06
N SER A 93 -34.78 -5.33 10.76
CA SER A 93 -35.59 -5.11 11.97
C SER A 93 -34.81 -4.40 13.08
N LYS A 94 -33.51 -4.73 13.24
CA LYS A 94 -32.63 -3.97 14.13
C LYS A 94 -32.48 -2.53 13.64
N ALA A 95 -32.25 -2.29 12.34
CA ALA A 95 -32.03 -0.95 11.81
C ALA A 95 -33.20 0.01 12.05
N ASP A 96 -34.43 -0.50 12.04
CA ASP A 96 -35.66 0.25 12.34
C ASP A 96 -35.77 0.59 13.84
N GLN A 97 -35.17 -0.21 14.71
CA GLN A 97 -35.05 0.05 16.14
C GLN A 97 -33.87 0.98 16.38
N GLY A 98 -34.11 2.28 16.40
CA GLY A 98 -33.06 3.27 16.66
C GLY A 98 -32.28 2.93 17.93
N VAL A 99 -30.95 2.76 17.82
CA VAL A 99 -30.09 2.62 19.00
C VAL A 99 -29.94 3.99 19.62
N GLY A 100 -30.20 4.09 20.92
CA GLY A 100 -29.93 5.26 21.75
C GLY A 100 -28.44 5.56 21.93
N VAL A 101 -27.64 5.46 20.85
CA VAL A 101 -26.25 5.92 20.76
C VAL A 101 -26.19 7.43 20.46
N GLY A 102 -27.31 8.03 20.05
CA GLY A 102 -27.42 9.44 19.71
C GLY A 102 -27.43 10.37 20.92
N SER A 103 -26.46 11.29 20.95
CA SER A 103 -26.32 12.45 21.84
C SER A 103 -25.87 12.16 23.28
N ALA A 104 -24.63 11.67 23.41
CA ALA A 104 -23.81 11.81 24.61
C ALA A 104 -23.38 13.27 24.88
N SER A 105 -24.18 14.26 24.47
CA SER A 105 -23.91 15.69 24.70
C SER A 105 -24.16 16.11 26.14
N ASP A 106 -24.81 15.28 26.96
CA ASP A 106 -25.21 15.66 28.30
C ASP A 106 -25.24 14.47 29.28
N GLY A 107 -24.11 13.77 29.45
CA GLY A 107 -23.84 12.89 30.61
C GLY A 107 -24.84 11.75 30.93
N MET A 108 -25.91 11.58 30.15
CA MET A 108 -27.01 10.67 30.44
C MET A 108 -26.72 9.36 29.73
N LEU A 109 -26.06 8.49 30.48
CA LEU A 109 -25.82 7.09 30.18
C LEU A 109 -27.11 6.44 29.69
N TRP A 110 -27.11 6.02 28.42
CA TRP A 110 -27.86 4.91 27.84
C TRP A 110 -29.34 4.83 28.26
N CYS A 111 -30.24 5.31 27.40
CA CYS A 111 -31.70 5.19 27.58
C CYS A 111 -32.10 3.77 28.02
N GLY A 112 -32.41 3.61 29.31
CA GLY A 112 -33.21 2.51 29.86
C GLY A 112 -32.50 1.48 30.75
N SER A 113 -31.19 1.25 30.66
CA SER A 113 -30.56 0.13 31.42
C SER A 113 -29.15 0.36 31.95
N GLY A 114 -28.51 1.50 31.66
CA GLY A 114 -27.12 1.76 32.08
C GLY A 114 -26.06 0.83 31.47
N GLN A 115 -26.46 -0.06 30.55
CA GLN A 115 -25.57 -1.00 29.86
C GLN A 115 -25.21 -0.46 28.48
N GLU A 116 -23.92 -0.55 28.13
CA GLU A 116 -23.40 -0.19 26.81
C GLU A 116 -24.06 -1.06 25.72
N PRO A 117 -24.54 -0.49 24.61
CA PRO A 117 -25.09 -1.23 23.48
C PRO A 117 -24.04 -2.16 22.89
N GLU A 118 -24.49 -3.35 22.54
CA GLU A 118 -23.67 -4.41 21.95
C GLU A 118 -22.85 -3.91 20.74
N VAL A 119 -23.48 -3.11 19.86
CA VAL A 119 -22.79 -2.51 18.70
C VAL A 119 -21.64 -1.58 19.10
N LEU A 120 -21.76 -0.84 20.21
CA LEU A 120 -20.67 0.02 20.67
C LEU A 120 -19.53 -0.81 21.25
N GLN A 121 -19.87 -1.83 22.05
CA GLN A 121 -18.89 -2.74 22.64
C GLN A 121 -18.07 -3.47 21.56
N ASP A 122 -18.74 -3.98 20.52
CA ASP A 122 -18.09 -4.70 19.44
C ASP A 122 -17.18 -3.78 18.60
N VAL A 123 -17.67 -2.58 18.26
CA VAL A 123 -16.89 -1.58 17.51
C VAL A 123 -15.68 -1.14 18.35
N ARG A 124 -15.85 -0.89 19.66
CA ARG A 124 -14.75 -0.56 20.58
C ARG A 124 -13.71 -1.67 20.64
N GLY A 125 -14.15 -2.93 20.74
CA GLY A 125 -13.26 -4.10 20.73
C GLY A 125 -12.46 -4.24 19.43
N SER A 126 -13.08 -3.96 18.29
CA SER A 126 -12.38 -3.93 16.99
C SER A 126 -11.37 -2.79 16.91
N CYS A 127 -11.74 -1.59 17.38
CA CYS A 127 -10.84 -0.44 17.48
C CYS A 127 -9.63 -0.74 18.37
N PHE A 128 -9.82 -1.42 19.51
CA PHE A 128 -8.75 -1.81 20.41
C PHE A 128 -7.79 -2.82 19.77
N THR A 129 -8.34 -3.82 19.08
CA THR A 129 -7.54 -4.82 18.34
C THR A 129 -6.72 -4.14 17.24
N ARG A 130 -7.32 -3.21 16.49
CA ARG A 130 -6.62 -2.39 15.49
C ARG A 130 -5.53 -1.53 16.11
N PHE A 131 -5.79 -0.90 17.25
CA PHE A 131 -4.81 -0.12 17.97
C PHE A 131 -3.63 -0.97 18.42
N GLY A 132 -3.87 -2.17 18.95
CA GLY A 132 -2.82 -3.13 19.31
C GLY A 132 -1.93 -3.50 18.12
N LEU A 133 -2.54 -3.75 16.95
CA LEU A 133 -1.81 -3.98 15.71
C LEU A 133 -0.94 -2.77 15.34
N LEU A 134 -1.51 -1.56 15.31
CA LEU A 134 -0.77 -0.33 14.96
C LEU A 134 0.35 -0.04 15.95
N LYS A 135 0.13 -0.25 17.24
CA LYS A 135 1.14 -0.10 18.27
C LYS A 135 2.29 -1.08 18.07
N SER A 136 1.99 -2.35 17.78
CA SER A 136 3.03 -3.34 17.50
C SER A 136 3.92 -2.98 16.30
N LEU A 137 3.34 -2.30 15.29
CA LEU A 137 4.10 -1.79 14.14
C LEU A 137 4.99 -0.60 14.52
N TYR A 138 4.51 0.27 15.41
CA TYR A 138 5.25 1.45 15.87
C TYR A 138 6.41 1.06 16.79
N ASP A 139 6.18 0.20 17.79
CA ASP A 139 7.18 -0.22 18.78
C ASP A 139 8.37 -0.97 18.13
N GLU A 140 8.16 -1.64 17.00
CA GLU A 140 9.24 -2.28 16.21
C GLU A 140 10.06 -1.29 15.39
N GLN A 141 9.48 -0.17 14.95
CA GLN A 141 10.21 0.89 14.25
C GLN A 141 11.19 1.61 15.19
N GLU A 142 10.85 1.69 16.48
CA GLU A 142 11.69 2.32 17.51
C GLU A 142 12.81 1.38 18.00
N ASN A 143 12.57 0.07 18.01
CA ASN A 143 13.53 -0.97 18.43
C ASN A 143 14.31 -1.59 17.25
N VAL A 144 15.10 -0.78 16.54
CA VAL A 144 15.87 -1.20 15.34
C VAL A 144 17.00 -2.23 15.65
N GLN A 145 17.30 -2.49 16.93
CA GLN A 145 18.51 -3.25 17.32
C GLN A 145 18.30 -4.66 17.85
N GLY A 146 17.07 -5.18 17.91
CA GLY A 146 16.82 -6.47 18.56
C GLY A 146 15.80 -7.31 17.86
N GLY A 147 16.25 -8.03 16.83
CA GLY A 147 15.71 -9.29 16.32
C GLY A 147 14.19 -9.50 16.32
N ASN A 148 13.62 -9.71 15.13
CA ASN A 148 12.79 -10.89 14.97
C ASN A 148 12.73 -11.35 13.51
N GLY A 149 13.07 -12.63 13.33
CA GLY A 149 12.82 -13.37 12.11
C GLY A 149 11.31 -13.53 11.86
N ASP A 150 11.03 -14.30 10.82
CA ASP A 150 9.73 -14.73 10.29
C ASP A 150 8.54 -14.72 11.29
N GLY A 151 8.72 -15.21 12.52
CA GLY A 151 7.66 -15.30 13.53
C GLY A 151 7.00 -13.98 13.96
N GLY A 152 7.68 -12.83 13.85
CA GLY A 152 7.05 -11.52 14.10
C GLY A 152 6.04 -11.12 13.01
N ARG A 153 6.30 -11.51 11.75
CA ARG A 153 5.38 -11.28 10.63
C ARG A 153 4.14 -12.16 10.74
N ASP A 154 4.31 -13.41 11.15
CA ASP A 154 3.20 -14.36 11.29
C ASP A 154 2.20 -13.93 12.38
N LEU A 155 2.69 -13.45 13.52
CA LEU A 155 1.83 -12.94 14.59
C LEU A 155 1.05 -11.67 14.16
N ARG A 156 1.67 -10.81 13.35
CA ARG A 156 1.00 -9.63 12.76
C ARG A 156 -0.07 -10.02 11.75
N ASN A 157 0.23 -10.96 10.86
CA ASN A 157 -0.74 -11.47 9.91
C ASN A 157 -1.94 -12.10 10.64
N ALA A 158 -1.68 -12.88 11.71
CA ALA A 158 -2.75 -13.43 12.54
C ALA A 158 -3.60 -12.33 13.20
N SER A 159 -2.97 -11.29 13.75
CA SER A 159 -3.65 -10.16 14.39
C SER A 159 -4.47 -9.33 13.39
N TYR A 160 -3.95 -9.14 12.17
CA TYR A 160 -4.64 -8.49 11.06
C TYR A 160 -5.86 -9.30 10.60
N HIS A 161 -5.72 -10.61 10.42
CA HIS A 161 -6.83 -11.50 10.07
C HIS A 161 -7.88 -11.55 11.20
N GLN A 162 -7.47 -11.54 12.45
CA GLN A 162 -8.37 -11.45 13.59
C GLN A 162 -9.18 -10.15 13.55
N TRP A 163 -8.53 -9.02 13.29
CA TRP A 163 -9.22 -7.72 13.16
C TRP A 163 -10.21 -7.71 11.98
N LEU A 164 -9.82 -8.26 10.82
CA LEU A 164 -10.73 -8.39 9.67
C LEU A 164 -11.94 -9.25 9.99
N ASN A 165 -11.74 -10.41 10.62
CA ASN A 165 -12.83 -11.30 11.02
C ASN A 165 -13.80 -10.61 12.00
N GLN A 166 -13.30 -9.76 12.91
CA GLN A 166 -14.15 -8.95 13.80
C GLN A 166 -15.00 -7.95 13.01
N ILE A 167 -14.42 -7.25 12.04
CA ILE A 167 -15.17 -6.30 11.19
C ILE A 167 -16.24 -7.01 10.37
N GLU A 168 -15.90 -8.15 9.77
CA GLU A 168 -16.85 -8.97 9.02
C GLU A 168 -18.00 -9.45 9.91
N GLY A 169 -17.69 -9.85 11.15
CA GLY A 169 -18.69 -10.20 12.16
C GLY A 169 -19.62 -9.04 12.48
N ILE A 170 -19.08 -7.86 12.80
CA ILE A 170 -19.85 -6.65 13.12
C ILE A 170 -20.79 -6.27 11.96
N ASN A 171 -20.28 -6.29 10.73
CA ASN A 171 -21.07 -5.96 9.54
C ASN A 171 -22.13 -7.02 9.20
N ALA A 172 -21.97 -8.25 9.70
CA ALA A 172 -22.93 -9.34 9.54
C ALA A 172 -24.01 -9.35 10.64
N THR A 173 -23.78 -8.74 11.80
CA THR A 173 -24.69 -8.81 12.96
C THR A 173 -25.42 -7.50 13.23
N HIS A 174 -24.85 -6.37 12.82
CA HIS A 174 -25.34 -5.02 13.11
C HIS A 174 -25.59 -4.22 11.83
N PRO A 175 -26.63 -3.37 11.80
CA PRO A 175 -26.92 -2.53 10.65
C PRO A 175 -25.95 -1.34 10.57
N ALA A 176 -25.70 -0.87 9.35
CA ALA A 176 -24.68 0.15 9.07
C ALA A 176 -24.92 1.48 9.79
N ASN A 177 -26.19 1.90 9.94
CA ASN A 177 -26.54 3.10 10.70
C ASN A 177 -26.12 3.00 12.17
N HIS A 178 -26.26 1.83 12.79
CA HIS A 178 -25.87 1.61 14.19
C HIS A 178 -24.35 1.59 14.35
N ILE A 179 -23.64 0.99 13.39
CA ILE A 179 -22.17 0.99 13.37
C ILE A 179 -21.65 2.44 13.26
N LEU A 180 -22.23 3.24 12.37
CA LEU A 180 -21.85 4.65 12.21
C LEU A 180 -22.11 5.46 13.48
N ALA A 181 -23.28 5.28 14.11
CA ALA A 181 -23.59 5.94 15.38
C ALA A 181 -22.59 5.53 16.48
N ALA A 182 -22.24 4.25 16.56
CA ALA A 182 -21.24 3.74 17.51
C ALA A 182 -19.86 4.39 17.28
N MET A 183 -19.42 4.46 16.03
CA MET A 183 -18.16 5.13 15.67
C MET A 183 -18.18 6.63 16.01
N GLU A 184 -19.29 7.32 15.77
CA GLU A 184 -19.46 8.73 16.12
C GLU A 184 -19.36 8.95 17.63
N SER A 185 -20.01 8.08 18.42
CA SER A 185 -19.93 8.11 19.88
C SER A 185 -18.50 7.90 20.39
N LEU A 186 -17.77 6.90 19.85
CA LEU A 186 -16.36 6.67 20.22
C LEU A 186 -15.47 7.85 19.82
N ALA A 187 -15.71 8.46 18.67
CA ALA A 187 -14.96 9.63 18.24
C ALA A 187 -15.21 10.84 19.15
N ALA A 188 -16.46 11.04 19.59
CA ALA A 188 -16.80 12.09 20.55
C ALA A 188 -16.16 11.85 21.93
N GLU A 189 -16.18 10.61 22.41
CA GLU A 189 -15.50 10.19 23.65
C GLU A 189 -14.00 10.46 23.58
N ASN A 190 -13.32 9.95 22.55
CA ASN A 190 -11.89 10.17 22.33
C ASN A 190 -11.54 11.66 22.21
N LYS A 191 -12.38 12.45 21.54
CA LYS A 191 -12.17 13.91 21.44
C LYS A 191 -12.22 14.57 22.82
N LYS A 192 -13.17 14.19 23.67
CA LYS A 192 -13.27 14.71 25.03
C LYS A 192 -12.04 14.35 25.85
N GLU A 193 -11.62 13.08 25.82
CA GLU A 193 -10.40 12.64 26.51
C GLU A 193 -9.15 13.40 26.03
N LEU A 194 -9.01 13.61 24.72
CA LEU A 194 -7.91 14.39 24.16
C LEU A 194 -7.93 15.85 24.62
N MET A 195 -9.12 16.48 24.67
CA MET A 195 -9.25 17.84 25.20
C MET A 195 -8.90 17.92 26.68
N GLU A 196 -9.30 16.93 27.49
CA GLU A 196 -8.93 16.84 28.90
C GLU A 196 -7.42 16.64 29.08
N LEU A 197 -6.80 15.72 28.32
CA LEU A 197 -5.35 15.52 28.30
C LEU A 197 -4.62 16.81 27.89
N GLN A 198 -5.08 17.48 26.83
CA GLN A 198 -4.50 18.74 26.37
C GLN A 198 -4.60 19.82 27.44
N SER A 199 -5.71 19.89 28.19
CA SER A 199 -5.87 20.87 29.27
C SER A 199 -4.95 20.63 30.47
N ARG A 200 -4.45 19.39 30.64
CA ARG A 200 -3.47 19.04 31.68
C ARG A 200 -2.03 19.35 31.28
N VAL A 201 -1.75 19.44 29.98
CA VAL A 201 -0.41 19.77 29.47
C VAL A 201 -0.22 21.28 29.53
N ASP A 202 0.57 21.73 30.51
CA ASP A 202 1.02 23.12 30.59
C ASP A 202 2.40 23.21 29.95
N VAL A 203 2.41 23.45 28.64
CA VAL A 203 3.64 23.55 27.84
C VAL A 203 4.61 24.58 28.43
N VAL A 204 4.11 25.68 29.00
CA VAL A 204 4.97 26.72 29.59
C VAL A 204 5.66 26.18 30.83
N LYS A 205 4.91 25.55 31.73
CA LYS A 205 5.46 24.95 32.95
C LYS A 205 6.38 23.77 32.66
N ASP A 206 6.04 22.93 31.69
CA ASP A 206 6.89 21.79 31.27
C ASP A 206 8.19 22.29 30.63
N MET A 207 8.14 23.39 29.88
CA MET A 207 9.33 24.04 29.34
C MET A 207 10.19 24.71 30.42
N GLU A 208 9.59 25.40 31.39
CA GLU A 208 10.29 25.94 32.55
C GLU A 208 10.98 24.84 33.38
N ALA A 209 10.30 23.70 33.57
CA ALA A 209 10.85 22.53 34.24
C ALA A 209 12.05 21.95 33.48
N LEU A 210 12.00 21.98 32.15
CA LEU A 210 13.12 21.62 31.26
C LEU A 210 14.17 22.73 31.11
N ARG A 211 14.04 23.86 31.84
CA ARG A 211 14.94 25.03 31.76
C ARG A 211 15.01 25.64 30.36
N PHE A 212 13.90 25.65 29.63
CA PHE A 212 13.75 26.42 28.40
C PHE A 212 12.81 27.59 28.62
N SER A 213 13.19 28.76 28.12
CA SER A 213 12.32 29.93 28.05
C SER A 213 11.83 30.12 26.61
N TYR A 214 10.52 30.34 26.44
CA TYR A 214 9.94 30.68 25.15
C TYR A 214 9.85 32.20 25.04
N SER A 215 10.70 32.82 24.21
CA SER A 215 10.59 34.24 23.90
C SER A 215 10.73 34.47 22.40
N SER A 216 9.89 35.34 21.83
CA SER A 216 10.03 35.80 20.43
C SER A 216 10.14 34.66 19.39
N PHE A 217 9.30 33.62 19.53
CA PHE A 217 9.24 32.44 18.64
C PHE A 217 10.50 31.56 18.62
N HIS A 218 11.39 31.71 19.61
CA HIS A 218 12.59 30.90 19.76
C HIS A 218 12.65 30.27 21.15
N LEU A 219 13.13 29.02 21.20
CA LEU A 219 13.40 28.25 22.40
C LEU A 219 14.82 28.56 22.89
N GLN A 220 14.93 29.28 24.00
CA GLN A 220 16.23 29.58 24.60
C GLN A 220 16.47 28.65 25.80
N ASP A 221 17.55 27.88 25.73
CA ASP A 221 18.05 27.09 26.87
C ASP A 221 18.58 28.05 27.95
N VAL A 222 18.01 27.96 29.15
CA VAL A 222 18.38 28.73 30.35
C VAL A 222 18.93 27.82 31.46
N SER A 223 19.36 26.60 31.10
CA SER A 223 20.08 25.69 31.99
C SER A 223 21.43 26.25 32.41
N GLU A 224 22.08 26.98 31.51
CA GLU A 224 23.32 27.70 31.81
C GLU A 224 23.01 29.03 32.51
N PRO A 225 23.75 29.37 33.58
CA PRO A 225 23.58 30.67 34.23
C PRO A 225 23.79 31.78 33.19
N PRO A 226 22.91 32.80 33.14
CA PRO A 226 23.12 33.94 32.25
C PRO A 226 24.55 34.45 32.44
N PRO A 227 25.34 34.64 31.38
CA PRO A 227 26.67 35.21 31.53
C PRO A 227 26.48 36.51 32.29
N VAL A 228 27.12 36.61 33.48
CA VAL A 228 26.97 37.75 34.40
C VAL A 228 27.03 39.01 33.56
N LEU A 229 25.88 39.66 33.37
CA LEU A 229 25.77 40.80 32.49
C LEU A 229 26.71 41.85 33.07
N ARG A 230 27.82 42.10 32.37
CA ARG A 230 28.77 43.12 32.76
C ARG A 230 28.00 44.43 32.89
N SER A 231 28.23 45.14 33.99
CA SER A 231 27.57 46.43 34.20
C SER A 231 27.78 47.32 32.97
N VAL A 232 26.75 48.07 32.56
CA VAL A 232 26.85 49.07 31.49
C VAL A 232 28.06 49.99 31.73
N LYS A 233 28.37 50.26 33.01
CA LYS A 233 29.57 50.99 33.42
C LYS A 233 30.87 50.32 32.97
N SER A 234 31.05 49.02 33.22
CA SER A 234 32.28 48.32 32.82
C SER A 234 32.41 48.20 31.30
N LEU A 235 31.30 48.06 30.58
CA LEU A 235 31.31 48.04 29.12
C LEU A 235 31.74 49.40 28.53
N LEU A 236 31.23 50.49 29.11
CA LEU A 236 31.63 51.84 28.73
C LEU A 236 33.10 52.09 29.06
N GLU A 237 33.58 51.70 30.25
CA GLU A 237 34.99 51.84 30.64
C GLU A 237 35.94 51.06 29.73
N ASP A 238 35.58 49.83 29.35
CA ASP A 238 36.35 49.03 28.39
C ASP A 238 36.34 49.69 26.99
N GLY A 239 35.18 50.16 26.53
CA GLY A 239 35.06 50.89 25.25
C GLY A 239 35.86 52.19 25.23
N TRP A 240 35.93 52.92 26.35
CA TRP A 240 36.77 54.11 26.49
C TRP A 240 38.27 53.77 26.47
N ARG A 241 38.70 52.69 27.13
CA ARG A 241 40.10 52.22 27.08
C ARG A 241 40.51 51.86 25.65
N ASP A 242 39.66 51.18 24.90
CA ASP A 242 39.93 50.85 23.49
C ASP A 242 40.06 52.10 22.62
N CYS A 243 39.19 53.10 22.84
CA CYS A 243 39.29 54.40 22.15
C CYS A 243 40.60 55.13 22.49
N GLU A 244 41.04 55.10 23.75
CA GLU A 244 42.28 55.71 24.20
C GLU A 244 43.50 55.06 23.53
N VAL A 245 43.58 53.73 23.53
CA VAL A 245 44.66 52.97 22.87
C VAL A 245 44.74 53.35 21.39
N ARG A 246 43.61 53.33 20.67
CA ARG A 246 43.57 53.69 19.24
C ARG A 246 43.95 55.16 18.99
N ALA A 247 43.57 56.07 19.88
CA ALA A 247 43.96 57.47 19.77
C ALA A 247 45.49 57.64 19.92
N VAL A 248 46.11 56.95 20.87
CA VAL A 248 47.57 56.95 21.07
C VAL A 248 48.28 56.36 19.85
N GLU A 249 47.81 55.22 19.32
CA GLU A 249 48.34 54.61 18.10
C GLU A 249 48.27 55.56 16.91
N LYS A 250 47.13 56.24 16.72
CA LYS A 250 46.93 57.22 15.64
C LYS A 250 47.89 58.39 15.76
N ILE A 251 48.09 58.93 16.96
CA ILE A 251 49.06 60.01 17.21
C ILE A 251 50.48 59.53 16.89
N GLY A 252 50.83 58.30 17.26
CA GLY A 252 52.10 57.66 16.93
C GLY A 252 52.31 57.51 15.43
N ALA A 253 51.26 57.08 14.69
CA ALA A 253 51.29 56.95 13.25
C ALA A 253 51.49 58.30 12.54
N ILE A 254 50.76 59.35 12.96
CA ILE A 254 50.91 60.70 12.41
C ILE A 254 52.33 61.25 12.63
N ARG A 255 52.94 60.97 13.79
CA ARG A 255 54.33 61.36 14.06
C ARG A 255 55.32 60.67 13.11
N ARG A 256 55.15 59.37 12.88
CA ARG A 256 55.98 58.61 11.94
C ARG A 256 55.82 59.12 10.51
N ASP A 257 54.59 59.40 10.10
CA ASP A 257 54.29 59.94 8.77
C ASP A 257 54.93 61.32 8.56
N LYS A 258 54.81 62.25 9.52
CA LYS A 258 55.51 63.54 9.46
C LYS A 258 57.02 63.38 9.39
N ALA A 259 57.60 62.48 10.19
CA ALA A 259 59.05 62.23 10.15
C ALA A 259 59.50 61.67 8.80
N MET A 260 58.73 60.74 8.22
CA MET A 260 59.00 60.20 6.88
C MET A 260 58.83 61.25 5.80
N GLY A 261 57.82 62.11 5.90
CA GLY A 261 57.63 63.28 5.03
C GLY A 261 58.83 64.20 5.05
N SER A 262 59.32 64.59 6.23
CA SER A 262 60.53 65.41 6.36
C SER A 262 61.77 64.75 5.76
N ARG A 263 61.92 63.42 5.90
CA ARG A 263 63.03 62.67 5.29
C ARG A 263 62.92 62.62 3.78
N LEU A 264 61.72 62.41 3.23
CA LEU A 264 61.49 62.43 1.78
C LEU A 264 61.74 63.80 1.18
N THR A 265 61.34 64.88 1.88
CA THR A 265 61.65 66.25 1.42
C THR A 265 63.15 66.52 1.42
N LEU A 266 63.88 66.02 2.42
CA LEU A 266 65.34 66.15 2.49
C LEU A 266 66.02 65.36 1.36
N LEU A 267 65.64 64.09 1.16
CA LEU A 267 66.15 63.25 0.08
C LEU A 267 65.83 63.85 -1.30
N SER A 268 64.62 64.41 -1.48
CA SER A 268 64.26 65.08 -2.72
C SER A 268 65.11 66.32 -2.98
N TRP A 269 65.46 67.06 -1.93
CA TRP A 269 66.36 68.21 -2.03
C TRP A 269 67.79 67.76 -2.36
N GLU A 270 68.30 66.72 -1.70
CA GLU A 270 69.61 66.12 -2.02
C GLU A 270 69.65 65.61 -3.47
N PHE A 271 68.60 64.93 -3.93
CA PHE A 271 68.53 64.44 -5.31
C PHE A 271 68.51 65.59 -6.32
N LYS A 272 67.80 66.70 -6.03
CA LYS A 272 67.83 67.90 -6.89
C LYS A 272 69.24 68.49 -6.96
N LEU A 273 69.93 68.58 -5.82
CA LEU A 273 71.30 69.09 -5.76
C LEU A 273 72.26 68.21 -6.60
N LEU A 274 72.16 66.89 -6.46
CA LEU A 274 72.97 65.93 -7.23
C LEU A 274 72.67 66.01 -8.73
N MET A 275 71.40 66.16 -9.12
CA MET A 275 71.04 66.35 -10.52
C MET A 275 71.59 67.68 -11.05
N GLU A 276 71.53 68.77 -10.28
CA GLU A 276 72.14 70.06 -10.65
C GLU A 276 73.66 69.96 -10.80
N GLU A 277 74.35 69.24 -9.91
CA GLU A 277 75.79 68.94 -10.05
C GLU A 277 76.09 68.09 -11.30
N GLN A 278 75.28 67.08 -11.58
CA GLN A 278 75.46 66.20 -12.74
C GLN A 278 75.16 66.91 -14.07
N TYR A 279 74.11 67.73 -14.15
CA TYR A 279 73.84 68.59 -15.31
C TYR A 279 74.93 69.66 -15.48
N GLY A 280 75.49 70.18 -14.38
CA GLY A 280 76.67 71.03 -14.39
C GLY A 280 77.87 70.34 -15.04
N HIS A 281 78.18 69.12 -14.59
CA HIS A 281 79.28 68.29 -15.12
C HIS A 281 79.06 67.86 -16.58
N ASP A 282 77.85 67.46 -16.97
CA ASP A 282 77.53 67.07 -18.35
C ASP A 282 77.58 68.28 -19.30
N SER A 283 77.24 69.50 -18.83
CA SER A 283 77.43 70.73 -19.62
C SER A 283 78.92 71.04 -19.87
N VAL A 284 79.79 70.73 -18.90
CA VAL A 284 81.24 70.89 -19.02
C VAL A 284 81.82 69.84 -19.96
N LEU A 285 81.35 68.59 -19.90
CA LEU A 285 81.75 67.52 -20.82
C LEU A 285 81.26 67.78 -22.26
N LEU A 286 80.02 68.26 -22.44
CA LEU A 286 79.48 68.64 -23.76
C LEU A 286 80.21 69.84 -24.36
N ASN A 287 80.64 70.82 -23.54
CA ASN A 287 81.47 71.94 -24.01
C ASN A 287 82.91 71.51 -24.34
N ALA A 288 83.47 70.52 -23.63
CA ALA A 288 84.78 69.95 -23.96
C ALA A 288 84.76 69.17 -25.29
N VAL A 289 83.68 68.45 -25.59
CA VAL A 289 83.51 67.72 -26.87
C VAL A 289 83.19 68.67 -28.05
N ARG A 290 82.60 69.84 -27.79
CA ARG A 290 82.28 70.84 -28.83
C ARG A 290 83.47 71.75 -29.21
N SER A 291 84.58 71.67 -28.47
CA SER A 291 85.73 72.57 -28.61
C SER A 291 86.93 71.98 -29.36
N ASP A 292 86.75 70.84 -30.06
CA ASP A 292 87.79 70.30 -30.94
C ASP A 292 87.41 70.46 -32.42
N PRO A 293 87.96 71.45 -33.13
CA PRO A 293 88.11 71.40 -34.58
C PRO A 293 89.59 71.57 -34.94
N THR A 294 90.22 70.51 -35.45
CA THR A 294 91.42 70.63 -36.29
C THR A 294 91.04 70.55 -37.77
N PRO A 295 91.83 71.09 -38.71
CA PRO A 295 92.70 72.29 -38.71
C PRO A 295 92.31 73.25 -39.88
N LEU A 296 92.95 74.43 -40.02
CA LEU A 296 93.32 75.09 -41.31
C LEU A 296 93.71 76.60 -41.15
N ARG A 297 94.97 76.89 -41.51
CA ARG A 297 95.50 78.01 -42.31
C ARG A 297 94.75 79.38 -42.40
N SER A 298 95.52 80.44 -42.08
CA SER A 298 95.85 81.63 -42.92
C SER A 298 95.48 83.04 -42.40
N ASN A 299 96.51 83.90 -42.43
CA ASN A 299 96.58 85.29 -42.89
C ASN A 299 95.96 86.48 -42.11
N ASN A 300 96.90 87.34 -41.69
CA ASN A 300 97.09 88.78 -41.99
C ASN A 300 96.07 89.88 -41.56
N CYS A 301 96.73 90.98 -41.15
CA CYS A 301 96.28 92.37 -40.92
C CYS A 301 95.65 92.67 -39.55
#